data_AF-A0A5C6DJP4-F1
#
_entry.id   AF-A0A5C6DJP4-F1
#
_cell.length_a   1.000
_cell.length_b   1.000
_cell.length_c   1.000
_cell.angle_alpha   90.00
_cell.angle_beta   90.00
_cell.angle_gamma   90.00
#
_symmetry.space_group_name_H-M   'P 1'
#
loop_
_entity.id
_entity.type
_entity.pdbx_description
1 polymer ?
#
loop_
_entity_poly.entity_id
_entity_poly.type
_entity_poly.pdbx_seq_one_letter_code
_entity_poly.pdbx_strand_id
1 'polypeptide(L)'
;MAGKSLVSPIWLTADRGFFFLFSHPALPMHSIRSHLLPASLAILAFTLVSFSEQTPVHADDDVAVAFDSADEAMGVGAAYLRAKKYDLARPPLEAALELSTSEAERLKVYEMLLPVYRQIPEFEPFRDAAEFIIEKSDKAYQRSMTRRSFISFAYNRGQIDELVERYEEKLTKEPNDEPTVYLLAEIYSNMRRDPKRTIELLEQLQKLQSKGQVSDPDSMSASEKQRMVLAKSNLAREYLRGDAYRKAAKLYEAIAPLDPTTQAWNLKEAAIAWMKEGNPSKALKLAERAEVAPAEARNDQLTHFFHRHLGDLFMKLALPAKAIPHYEIAIEKTTIAGYKKDTAQSLREAQQAAEPNKS
;
A
#
# COMPACT_ATOMS: atom_id res chain seq x y z
N MET A 1 -16.74 -43.36 -49.55
CA MET A 1 -16.05 -42.09 -49.24
C MET A 1 -17.09 -41.09 -48.74
N ALA A 2 -17.17 -40.88 -47.43
CA ALA A 2 -17.97 -39.83 -46.79
C ALA A 2 -17.29 -39.52 -45.47
N GLY A 3 -16.62 -38.36 -45.40
CA GLY A 3 -15.83 -37.92 -44.26
C GLY A 3 -16.74 -37.42 -43.14
N LYS A 4 -16.64 -38.05 -41.96
CA LYS A 4 -17.20 -37.54 -40.72
C LYS A 4 -16.14 -36.69 -40.02
N SER A 5 -16.38 -35.38 -39.97
CA SER A 5 -15.62 -34.41 -39.18
C SER A 5 -15.90 -34.65 -37.69
N LEU A 6 -14.84 -34.93 -36.94
CA LEU A 6 -14.84 -34.99 -35.48
C LEU A 6 -14.79 -33.56 -34.93
N VAL A 7 -15.85 -33.14 -34.26
CA VAL A 7 -15.89 -31.92 -33.46
C VAL A 7 -15.35 -32.27 -32.08
N SER A 8 -14.19 -31.72 -31.72
CA SER A 8 -13.63 -31.81 -30.36
C SER A 8 -14.38 -30.87 -29.41
N PRO A 9 -14.70 -31.30 -28.18
CA PRO A 9 -15.32 -30.42 -27.18
C PRO A 9 -14.27 -29.46 -26.60
N ILE A 10 -14.56 -28.16 -26.73
CA ILE A 10 -13.84 -27.08 -26.04
C ILE A 10 -14.26 -27.13 -24.57
N TRP A 11 -13.32 -27.47 -23.69
CA TRP A 11 -13.49 -27.31 -22.25
C TRP A 11 -13.34 -25.82 -21.89
N LEU A 12 -14.45 -25.19 -21.50
CA LEU A 12 -14.42 -23.93 -20.76
C LEU A 12 -13.83 -24.23 -19.37
N THR A 13 -12.57 -23.85 -19.15
CA THR A 13 -12.02 -23.76 -17.80
C THR A 13 -12.43 -22.42 -17.20
N ALA A 14 -13.10 -22.49 -16.05
CA ALA A 14 -13.50 -21.34 -15.25
C ALA A 14 -12.25 -20.60 -14.76
N ASP A 15 -12.10 -19.35 -15.22
CA ASP A 15 -11.05 -18.43 -14.83
C ASP A 15 -11.23 -17.99 -13.37
N ARG A 16 -10.57 -18.70 -12.44
CA ARG A 16 -10.47 -18.27 -11.04
C ARG A 16 -9.35 -17.23 -10.91
N GLY A 17 -9.69 -15.98 -11.17
CA GLY A 17 -8.87 -14.82 -10.82
C GLY A 17 -8.63 -14.76 -9.30
N PHE A 18 -7.46 -15.22 -8.86
CA PHE A 18 -7.01 -15.11 -7.47
C PHE A 18 -6.53 -13.67 -7.21
N PHE A 19 -7.44 -12.84 -6.69
CA PHE A 19 -7.17 -11.50 -6.17
C PHE A 19 -6.88 -11.59 -4.67
N PHE A 20 -5.70 -11.13 -4.23
CA PHE A 20 -5.46 -10.89 -2.80
C PHE A 20 -6.04 -9.53 -2.40
N LEU A 21 -7.18 -9.59 -1.73
CA LEU A 21 -7.76 -8.51 -0.95
C LEU A 21 -7.16 -8.52 0.47
N PHE A 22 -6.59 -7.40 0.91
CA PHE A 22 -6.76 -7.01 2.31
C PHE A 22 -8.17 -6.42 2.42
N SER A 23 -9.13 -7.27 2.78
CA SER A 23 -10.48 -6.88 3.19
C SER A 23 -10.69 -7.42 4.60
N HIS A 24 -10.78 -6.52 5.57
CA HIS A 24 -11.50 -6.85 6.81
C HIS A 24 -12.96 -7.15 6.43
N PRO A 25 -13.62 -8.13 7.05
CA PRO A 25 -15.03 -8.38 6.76
C PRO A 25 -15.88 -7.19 7.21
N ALA A 26 -16.49 -6.50 6.26
CA ALA A 26 -17.63 -5.64 6.52
C ALA A 26 -18.79 -6.53 7.01
N LEU A 27 -19.28 -6.25 8.21
CA LEU A 27 -20.49 -6.88 8.73
C LEU A 27 -21.68 -6.51 7.82
N PRO A 28 -22.54 -7.47 7.44
CA PRO A 28 -23.72 -7.16 6.64
C PRO A 28 -24.73 -6.36 7.49
N MET A 29 -25.08 -5.15 7.02
CA MET A 29 -26.29 -4.47 7.47
C MET A 29 -27.51 -5.20 6.91
N HIS A 30 -28.15 -6.02 7.72
CA HIS A 30 -29.44 -6.59 7.41
C HIS A 30 -30.54 -5.53 7.54
N SER A 31 -31.18 -5.23 6.42
CA SER A 31 -32.48 -4.58 6.32
C SER A 31 -33.54 -5.44 7.01
N ILE A 32 -34.13 -4.93 8.09
CA ILE A 32 -35.24 -5.58 8.81
C ILE A 32 -36.55 -5.15 8.13
N ARG A 33 -37.15 -6.07 7.37
CA ARG A 33 -38.58 -6.04 7.03
C ARG A 33 -39.39 -6.54 8.23
N SER A 34 -40.37 -5.75 8.61
CA SER A 34 -41.34 -5.98 9.67
C SER A 34 -42.35 -7.08 9.34
N HIS A 35 -42.41 -8.11 10.18
CA HIS A 35 -43.58 -8.99 10.32
C HIS A 35 -43.98 -9.08 11.79
N LEU A 36 -45.30 -9.15 11.97
CA LEU A 36 -46.09 -9.05 13.21
C LEU A 36 -46.09 -10.33 14.07
N LEU A 37 -46.41 -10.12 15.35
CA LEU A 37 -46.88 -11.04 16.43
C LEU A 37 -45.81 -11.70 17.34
N PRO A 38 -46.19 -12.13 18.57
CA PRO A 38 -46.99 -11.44 19.59
C PRO A 38 -46.28 -11.39 20.97
N ALA A 39 -46.93 -10.72 21.90
CA ALA A 39 -46.52 -10.49 23.30
C ALA A 39 -45.94 -11.73 24.02
N SER A 40 -44.80 -11.53 24.68
CA SER A 40 -44.38 -12.31 25.84
C SER A 40 -43.57 -11.40 26.76
N LEU A 41 -44.21 -11.05 27.87
CA LEU A 41 -43.70 -10.29 29.00
C LEU A 41 -42.58 -11.11 29.66
N ALA A 42 -41.34 -10.65 29.56
CA ALA A 42 -40.25 -11.09 30.42
C ALA A 42 -39.59 -9.85 31.01
N ILE A 43 -39.89 -9.62 32.29
CA ILE A 43 -39.32 -8.58 33.12
C ILE A 43 -37.84 -8.91 33.33
N LEU A 44 -36.96 -8.29 32.54
CA LEU A 44 -35.53 -8.26 32.82
C LEU A 44 -35.23 -6.93 33.51
N ALA A 45 -34.94 -7.00 34.80
CA ALA A 45 -34.47 -5.88 35.59
C ALA A 45 -33.13 -5.39 35.03
N PHE A 46 -33.18 -4.33 34.24
CA PHE A 46 -32.01 -3.58 33.82
C PHE A 46 -31.53 -2.77 35.02
N THR A 47 -30.45 -3.20 35.66
CA THR A 47 -29.69 -2.32 36.56
C THR A 47 -29.15 -1.18 35.72
N LEU A 48 -29.79 -0.01 35.85
CA LEU A 48 -29.22 1.28 35.49
C LEU A 48 -27.88 1.41 36.22
N VAL A 49 -26.78 1.10 35.54
CA VAL A 49 -25.49 1.67 35.88
C VAL A 49 -25.61 3.12 35.44
N SER A 50 -25.87 4.01 36.40
CA SER A 50 -25.73 5.44 36.23
C SER A 50 -24.29 5.71 35.77
N PHE A 51 -24.12 5.84 34.45
CA PHE A 51 -22.93 6.45 33.90
C PHE A 51 -22.97 7.89 34.42
N SER A 52 -22.14 8.18 35.41
CA SER A 52 -21.86 9.54 35.84
C SER A 52 -21.44 10.29 34.57
N GLU A 53 -22.31 11.17 34.07
CA GLU A 53 -21.91 12.23 33.16
C GLU A 53 -20.79 12.98 33.88
N GLN A 54 -19.54 12.65 33.54
CA GLN A 54 -18.48 13.64 33.67
C GLN A 54 -18.86 14.70 32.65
N THR A 55 -19.68 15.66 33.11
CA THR A 55 -19.77 16.96 32.45
C THR A 55 -18.33 17.38 32.20
N PRO A 56 -17.89 17.57 30.94
CA PRO A 56 -16.61 18.17 30.69
C PRO A 56 -16.60 19.43 31.53
N VAL A 57 -15.62 19.55 32.43
CA VAL A 57 -15.41 20.79 33.17
C VAL A 57 -15.20 21.83 32.09
N HIS A 58 -16.27 22.57 31.78
CA HIS A 58 -16.20 23.69 30.87
C HIS A 58 -15.11 24.59 31.44
N ALA A 59 -14.13 24.89 30.58
CA ALA A 59 -13.07 25.84 30.85
C ALA A 59 -13.71 27.22 30.99
N ASP A 60 -14.40 27.44 32.10
CA ASP A 60 -14.86 28.75 32.56
C ASP A 60 -13.62 29.47 33.08
N ASP A 61 -12.87 30.04 32.13
CA ASP A 61 -12.14 31.31 32.16
C ASP A 61 -11.15 31.30 31.00
N ASP A 62 -11.67 31.65 29.83
CA ASP A 62 -10.99 31.76 28.53
C ASP A 62 -10.06 33.00 28.51
N VAL A 63 -9.19 33.12 29.52
CA VAL A 63 -8.15 34.15 29.53
C VAL A 63 -7.10 33.68 28.54
N ALA A 64 -7.21 34.18 27.30
CA ALA A 64 -6.19 33.99 26.27
C ALA A 64 -4.82 34.33 26.88
N VAL A 65 -4.01 33.30 27.09
CA VAL A 65 -2.65 33.47 27.60
C VAL A 65 -1.88 34.16 26.48
N ALA A 66 -1.57 35.44 26.67
CA ALA A 66 -0.71 36.18 25.76
C ALA A 66 0.73 35.67 25.93
N PHE A 67 1.38 35.36 24.81
CA PHE A 67 2.79 34.98 24.76
C PHE A 67 3.58 36.12 24.12
N ASP A 68 4.77 36.41 24.65
CA ASP A 68 5.62 37.48 24.14
C ASP A 68 6.40 37.06 22.90
N SER A 69 6.55 35.75 22.67
CA SER A 69 7.29 35.19 21.54
C SER A 69 6.82 33.80 21.14
N ALA A 70 7.14 33.40 19.92
CA ALA A 70 6.88 32.05 19.42
C ALA A 70 7.65 30.97 20.24
N ASP A 71 8.88 31.25 20.67
CA ASP A 71 9.67 30.32 21.50
C ASP A 71 9.03 30.07 22.87
N GLU A 72 8.48 31.11 23.51
CA GLU A 72 7.76 30.97 24.78
C GLU A 72 6.50 30.11 24.61
N ALA A 73 5.67 30.46 23.64
CA ALA A 73 4.45 29.75 23.31
C ALA A 73 4.75 28.27 22.96
N MET A 74 5.77 28.04 22.13
CA MET A 74 6.22 26.69 21.78
C MET A 74 6.74 25.92 22.99
N GLY A 75 7.45 26.56 23.93
CA GLY A 75 7.93 25.94 25.17
C GLY A 75 6.80 25.43 26.05
N VAL A 76 5.74 26.25 26.23
CA VAL A 76 4.53 25.86 26.97
C VAL A 76 3.79 24.74 26.25
N GLY A 77 3.57 24.87 24.94
CA GLY A 77 2.95 23.83 24.11
C GLY A 77 3.71 22.51 24.15
N ALA A 78 5.04 22.54 24.09
CA ALA A 78 5.91 21.37 24.20
C ALA A 78 5.74 20.66 25.55
N ALA A 79 5.58 21.41 26.64
CA ALA A 79 5.37 20.85 27.97
C ALA A 79 4.06 20.06 28.04
N TYR A 80 2.96 20.64 27.53
CA TYR A 80 1.68 19.95 27.45
C TYR A 80 1.70 18.74 26.51
N LEU A 81 2.37 18.85 25.36
CA LEU A 81 2.51 17.75 24.42
C LEU A 81 3.28 16.56 25.03
N ARG A 82 4.38 16.81 25.75
CA ARG A 82 5.11 15.77 26.50
C ARG A 82 4.25 15.11 27.59
N ALA A 83 3.35 15.87 28.19
CA ALA A 83 2.36 15.36 29.14
C ALA A 83 1.14 14.68 28.46
N LYS A 84 1.12 14.58 27.11
CA LYS A 84 0.00 14.06 26.31
C LYS A 84 -1.33 14.78 26.55
N LYS A 85 -1.28 16.04 26.97
CA LYS A 85 -2.42 16.93 27.16
C LYS A 85 -2.68 17.70 25.87
N TYR A 86 -3.17 17.01 24.84
CA TYR A 86 -3.27 17.57 23.49
C TYR A 86 -4.15 18.83 23.42
N ASP A 87 -5.28 18.82 24.11
CA ASP A 87 -6.20 19.98 24.14
C ASP A 87 -5.53 21.23 24.72
N LEU A 88 -4.73 21.07 25.77
CA LEU A 88 -3.98 22.16 26.40
C LEU A 88 -2.73 22.56 25.60
N ALA A 89 -2.17 21.63 24.82
CA ALA A 89 -1.04 21.91 23.95
C ALA A 89 -1.44 22.74 22.73
N ARG A 90 -2.71 22.68 22.29
CA ARG A 90 -3.18 23.31 21.06
C ARG A 90 -3.07 24.85 21.08
N PRO A 91 -3.70 25.59 22.01
CA PRO A 91 -3.64 27.05 21.99
C PRO A 91 -2.22 27.65 22.00
N PRO A 92 -1.29 27.22 22.86
CA PRO A 92 0.07 27.77 22.84
C PRO A 92 0.84 27.42 21.57
N LEU A 93 0.61 26.26 20.96
CA LEU A 93 1.27 25.93 19.69
C LEU A 93 0.66 26.69 18.49
N GLU A 94 -0.65 26.94 18.49
CA GLU A 94 -1.29 27.81 17.49
C GLU A 94 -0.81 29.27 17.63
N ALA A 95 -0.69 29.78 18.86
CA ALA A 95 -0.09 31.10 19.11
C ALA A 95 1.38 31.15 18.67
N ALA A 96 2.16 30.09 18.92
CA ALA A 96 3.53 29.99 18.42
C ALA A 96 3.59 30.06 16.89
N LEU A 97 2.63 29.44 16.19
CA LEU A 97 2.55 29.44 14.74
C LEU A 97 2.27 30.84 14.19
N GLU A 98 1.37 31.61 14.84
CA GLU A 98 1.05 32.98 14.48
C GLU A 98 2.22 33.95 14.72
N LEU A 99 2.94 33.76 15.83
CA LEU A 99 4.10 34.56 16.19
C LEU A 99 5.36 34.20 15.39
N SER A 100 5.35 33.07 14.67
CA SER A 100 6.50 32.60 13.91
C SER A 100 6.83 33.53 12.75
N THR A 101 8.09 33.94 12.64
CA THR A 101 8.55 34.92 11.63
C THR A 101 9.26 34.29 10.45
N SER A 102 9.62 33.00 10.53
CA SER A 102 10.35 32.28 9.50
C SER A 102 9.70 30.95 9.13
N GLU A 103 9.93 30.46 7.90
CA GLU A 103 9.44 29.15 7.47
C GLU A 103 10.02 28.00 8.31
N ALA A 104 11.28 28.12 8.74
CA ALA A 104 11.94 27.11 9.57
C ALA A 104 11.33 27.01 10.97
N GLU A 105 10.88 28.13 11.53
CA GLU A 105 10.17 28.18 12.80
C GLU A 105 8.77 27.59 12.66
N ARG A 106 8.00 28.02 11.64
CA ARG A 106 6.69 27.46 11.32
C ARG A 106 6.75 25.95 11.10
N LEU A 107 7.80 25.45 10.44
CA LEU A 107 8.01 24.02 10.23
C LEU A 107 8.11 23.27 11.56
N LYS A 108 8.90 23.77 12.52
CA LYS A 108 9.02 23.18 13.87
C LYS A 108 7.68 23.19 14.61
N VAL A 109 6.94 24.29 14.53
CA VAL A 109 5.63 24.40 15.20
C VAL A 109 4.63 23.41 14.59
N TYR A 110 4.56 23.30 13.26
CA TYR A 110 3.69 22.32 12.60
C TYR A 110 4.07 20.87 12.92
N GLU A 111 5.36 20.54 13.05
CA GLU A 111 5.81 19.21 13.51
C GLU A 111 5.20 18.86 14.87
N MET A 112 5.11 19.83 15.79
CA MET A 112 4.52 19.66 17.11
C MET A 112 2.99 19.65 17.08
N LEU A 113 2.37 20.40 16.17
CA LEU A 113 0.92 20.45 16.01
C LEU A 113 0.33 19.19 15.37
N LEU A 114 1.06 18.45 14.52
CA LEU A 114 0.54 17.22 13.88
C LEU A 114 -0.11 16.22 14.85
N PRO A 115 0.54 15.80 15.97
CA PRO A 115 -0.09 14.89 16.94
C PRO A 115 -1.29 15.52 17.68
N VAL A 116 -1.31 16.86 17.81
CA VAL A 116 -2.39 17.62 18.44
C VAL A 116 -3.61 17.68 17.52
N TYR A 117 -3.43 18.12 16.27
CA TYR A 117 -4.47 18.17 15.24
C TYR A 117 -5.03 16.79 14.88
N ARG A 118 -4.32 15.71 15.20
CA ARG A 118 -4.88 14.36 15.03
C ARG A 118 -6.03 14.07 16.01
N GLN A 119 -6.06 14.72 17.17
CA GLN A 119 -7.06 14.44 18.22
C GLN A 119 -8.40 15.13 17.98
N ILE A 120 -8.42 16.20 17.19
CA ILE A 120 -9.62 16.99 16.93
C ILE A 120 -10.40 16.41 15.73
N PRO A 121 -11.73 16.63 15.65
CA PRO A 121 -12.55 16.09 14.56
C PRO A 121 -12.28 16.77 13.21
N GLU A 122 -11.86 18.03 13.20
CA GLU A 122 -11.60 18.84 12.01
C GLU A 122 -10.41 18.28 11.20
N PHE A 123 -10.54 18.29 9.87
CA PHE A 123 -9.52 17.74 8.98
C PHE A 123 -8.48 18.79 8.56
N GLU A 124 -8.95 20.02 8.40
CA GLU A 124 -8.25 21.15 7.79
C GLU A 124 -6.97 21.53 8.54
N PRO A 125 -6.94 21.64 9.89
CA PRO A 125 -5.71 22.00 10.57
C PRO A 125 -4.61 20.93 10.37
N PHE A 126 -4.99 19.65 10.40
CA PHE A 126 -4.06 18.55 10.13
C PHE A 126 -3.56 18.59 8.68
N ARG A 127 -4.47 18.78 7.72
CA ARG A 127 -4.16 18.90 6.29
C ARG A 127 -3.13 20.01 6.08
N ASP A 128 -3.41 21.21 6.54
CA ASP A 128 -2.59 22.39 6.26
C ASP A 128 -1.19 22.25 6.89
N ALA A 129 -1.10 21.69 8.11
CA ALA A 129 0.18 21.37 8.74
C ALA A 129 0.97 20.29 7.96
N ALA A 130 0.29 19.22 7.51
CA ALA A 130 0.93 18.16 6.76
C ALA A 130 1.45 18.63 5.40
N GLU A 131 0.65 19.43 4.68
CA GLU A 131 1.02 20.03 3.40
C GLU A 131 2.24 20.93 3.54
N PHE A 132 2.25 21.81 4.55
CA PHE A 132 3.39 22.68 4.82
C PHE A 132 4.68 21.87 5.09
N ILE A 133 4.60 20.82 5.91
CA ILE A 133 5.77 19.97 6.20
C ILE A 133 6.23 19.22 4.94
N ILE A 134 5.32 18.71 4.12
CA ILE A 134 5.67 18.01 2.87
C ILE A 134 6.37 18.95 1.90
N GLU A 135 5.93 20.21 1.80
CA GLU A 135 6.51 21.20 0.89
C GLU A 135 7.84 21.77 1.39
N LYS A 136 7.92 22.14 2.67
CA LYS A 136 9.03 22.96 3.21
C LYS A 136 10.14 22.15 3.89
N SER A 137 9.90 20.90 4.27
CA SER A 137 10.94 20.08 4.90
C SER A 137 12.05 19.72 3.90
N ASP A 138 13.30 19.94 4.27
CA ASP A 138 14.49 19.48 3.54
C ASP A 138 14.75 17.97 3.73
N LYS A 139 14.34 17.40 4.86
CA LYS A 139 14.48 15.98 5.20
C LYS A 139 13.52 15.09 4.41
N ALA A 140 14.07 14.26 3.52
CA ALA A 140 13.29 13.30 2.72
C ALA A 140 12.47 12.30 3.56
N TYR A 141 13.03 11.81 4.67
CA TYR A 141 12.34 10.91 5.60
C TYR A 141 11.07 11.55 6.18
N GLN A 142 11.17 12.82 6.60
CA GLN A 142 10.05 13.55 7.20
C GLN A 142 8.93 13.77 6.18
N ARG A 143 9.25 14.22 4.97
CA ARG A 143 8.26 14.33 3.87
C ARG A 143 7.54 12.99 3.62
N SER A 144 8.29 11.88 3.59
CA SER A 144 7.73 10.55 3.37
C SER A 144 6.81 10.08 4.50
N MET A 145 7.19 10.33 5.75
CA MET A 145 6.39 9.93 6.92
C MET A 145 5.14 10.78 7.06
N THR A 146 5.27 12.11 6.92
CA THR A 146 4.13 13.03 6.99
C THR A 146 3.11 12.73 5.90
N ARG A 147 3.56 12.46 4.67
CA ARG A 147 2.67 12.08 3.56
C ARG A 147 1.88 10.80 3.83
N ARG A 148 2.55 9.73 4.28
CA ARG A 148 1.86 8.47 4.64
C ARG A 148 0.84 8.68 5.77
N SER A 149 1.23 9.45 6.78
CA SER A 149 0.37 9.84 7.89
C SER A 149 -0.84 10.64 7.42
N PHE A 150 -0.64 11.56 6.48
CA PHE A 150 -1.68 12.42 5.91
C PHE A 150 -2.70 11.65 5.09
N ILE A 151 -2.26 10.81 4.16
CA ILE A 151 -3.16 9.96 3.37
C ILE A 151 -3.97 9.03 4.29
N SER A 152 -3.33 8.42 5.30
CA SER A 152 -4.04 7.57 6.25
C SER A 152 -5.06 8.34 7.08
N PHE A 153 -4.74 9.57 7.51
CA PHE A 153 -5.66 10.40 8.27
C PHE A 153 -6.87 10.81 7.41
N ALA A 154 -6.63 11.25 6.17
CA ALA A 154 -7.68 11.57 5.21
C ALA A 154 -8.61 10.36 4.95
N TYR A 155 -8.04 9.17 4.77
CA TYR A 155 -8.83 7.93 4.61
C TYR A 155 -9.73 7.67 5.82
N ASN A 156 -9.19 7.74 7.03
CA ASN A 156 -9.96 7.50 8.25
C ASN A 156 -11.07 8.54 8.50
N ARG A 157 -10.93 9.75 7.93
CA ARG A 157 -11.92 10.83 8.01
C ARG A 157 -12.89 10.87 6.83
N GLY A 158 -12.80 9.94 5.87
CA GLY A 158 -13.64 9.95 4.67
C GLY A 158 -13.33 11.11 3.70
N GLN A 159 -12.13 11.70 3.79
CA GLN A 159 -11.72 12.92 3.08
C GLN A 159 -10.93 12.64 1.79
N ILE A 160 -10.81 11.37 1.37
CA ILE A 160 -10.01 11.01 0.18
C ILE A 160 -10.56 11.63 -1.10
N ASP A 161 -11.88 11.75 -1.20
CA ASP A 161 -12.53 12.24 -2.42
C ASP A 161 -12.27 13.73 -2.64
N GLU A 162 -12.50 14.54 -1.60
CA GLU A 162 -12.14 15.97 -1.60
C GLU A 162 -10.64 16.17 -1.81
N LEU A 163 -9.82 15.32 -1.19
CA LEU A 163 -8.37 15.39 -1.35
C LEU A 163 -7.95 15.17 -2.81
N VAL A 164 -8.50 14.14 -3.46
CA VAL A 164 -8.21 13.86 -4.87
C VAL A 164 -8.63 15.03 -5.75
N GLU A 165 -9.83 15.58 -5.57
CA GLU A 165 -10.31 16.74 -6.33
C GLU A 165 -9.36 17.93 -6.22
N ARG A 166 -9.02 18.31 -4.98
CA ARG A 166 -8.09 19.42 -4.70
C ARG A 166 -6.74 19.25 -5.40
N TYR A 167 -6.15 18.04 -5.32
CA TYR A 167 -4.83 17.80 -5.88
C TYR A 167 -4.83 17.61 -7.40
N GLU A 168 -5.91 17.09 -7.99
CA GLU A 168 -6.07 17.06 -9.45
C GLU A 168 -6.25 18.48 -10.01
N GLU A 169 -7.00 19.36 -9.32
CA GLU A 169 -7.08 20.78 -9.66
C GLU A 169 -5.71 21.48 -9.56
N LYS A 170 -4.95 21.21 -8.49
CA LYS A 170 -3.60 21.74 -8.33
C LYS A 170 -2.70 21.25 -9.46
N LEU A 171 -2.73 19.97 -9.80
CA LEU A 171 -1.91 19.39 -10.88
C LEU A 171 -2.27 19.95 -12.25
N THR A 172 -3.53 20.35 -12.46
CA THR A 172 -3.95 21.05 -13.69
C THR A 172 -3.27 22.41 -13.83
N LYS A 173 -3.09 23.14 -12.71
CA LYS A 173 -2.43 24.46 -12.67
C LYS A 173 -0.92 24.33 -12.67
N GLU A 174 -0.39 23.31 -12.00
CA GLU A 174 1.04 23.07 -11.80
C GLU A 174 1.42 21.64 -12.21
N PRO A 175 1.49 21.32 -13.52
CA PRO A 175 1.70 19.95 -14.01
C PRO A 175 3.05 19.31 -13.65
N ASN A 176 3.94 20.05 -13.00
CA ASN A 176 5.25 19.54 -12.60
C ASN A 176 5.45 19.61 -11.08
N ASP A 177 4.39 19.82 -10.29
CA ASP A 177 4.46 19.82 -8.82
C ASP A 177 4.71 18.39 -8.30
N GLU A 178 5.99 18.04 -8.12
CA GLU A 178 6.43 16.68 -7.74
C GLU A 178 5.72 16.15 -6.48
N PRO A 179 5.60 16.92 -5.37
CA PRO A 179 4.84 16.48 -4.20
C PRO A 179 3.39 16.06 -4.51
N THR A 180 2.68 16.83 -5.35
CA THR A 180 1.30 16.54 -5.75
C THR A 180 1.22 15.28 -6.60
N VAL A 181 2.11 15.13 -7.60
CA VAL A 181 2.15 13.93 -8.45
C VAL A 181 2.39 12.68 -7.58
N TYR A 182 3.32 12.77 -6.63
CA TYR A 182 3.61 11.67 -5.70
C TYR A 182 2.38 11.33 -4.84
N LEU A 183 1.75 12.32 -4.22
CA LEU A 183 0.59 12.13 -3.34
C LEU A 183 -0.56 11.46 -4.10
N LEU A 184 -0.91 11.97 -5.28
CA LEU A 184 -1.96 11.39 -6.11
C LEU A 184 -1.62 9.95 -6.52
N ALA A 185 -0.36 9.67 -6.88
CA ALA A 185 0.06 8.30 -7.22
C ALA A 185 -0.17 7.33 -6.04
N GLU A 186 0.14 7.73 -4.80
CA GLU A 186 -0.12 6.92 -3.61
C GLU A 186 -1.62 6.73 -3.34
N ILE A 187 -2.43 7.78 -3.50
CA ILE A 187 -3.89 7.71 -3.28
C ILE A 187 -4.54 6.80 -4.33
N TYR A 188 -4.22 6.97 -5.62
CA TYR A 188 -4.79 6.14 -6.67
C TYR A 188 -4.35 4.67 -6.58
N SER A 189 -3.09 4.41 -6.19
CA SER A 189 -2.57 3.03 -6.06
C SER A 189 -3.24 2.28 -4.92
N ASN A 190 -3.36 2.92 -3.75
CA ASN A 190 -3.73 2.22 -2.51
C ASN A 190 -5.22 2.36 -2.17
N MET A 191 -5.81 3.53 -2.40
CA MET A 191 -7.16 3.85 -1.93
C MET A 191 -8.20 3.70 -3.03
N ARG A 192 -7.97 4.31 -4.20
CA ARG A 192 -8.91 4.20 -5.35
C ARG A 192 -8.72 2.91 -6.15
N ARG A 193 -7.52 2.33 -6.11
CA ARG A 193 -7.12 1.15 -6.90
C ARG A 193 -7.34 1.35 -8.40
N ASP A 194 -6.96 2.53 -8.90
CA ASP A 194 -6.99 2.86 -10.33
C ASP A 194 -5.59 2.72 -10.93
N PRO A 195 -5.22 1.54 -11.45
CA PRO A 195 -3.88 1.31 -11.96
C PRO A 195 -3.55 2.21 -13.15
N LYS A 196 -4.54 2.58 -13.98
CA LYS A 196 -4.31 3.41 -15.15
C LYS A 196 -3.85 4.79 -14.73
N ARG A 197 -4.58 5.45 -13.83
CA ARG A 197 -4.21 6.78 -13.33
C ARG A 197 -2.90 6.73 -12.52
N THR A 198 -2.69 5.69 -11.72
CA THR A 198 -1.42 5.50 -11.00
C THR A 198 -0.23 5.37 -11.95
N ILE A 199 -0.34 4.61 -13.05
CA ILE A 199 0.72 4.47 -14.05
C ILE A 199 1.09 5.83 -14.64
N GLU A 200 0.09 6.62 -15.06
CA GLU A 200 0.32 7.96 -15.63
C GLU A 200 1.12 8.86 -14.68
N LEU A 201 0.72 8.90 -13.40
CA LEU A 201 1.36 9.70 -12.37
C LEU A 201 2.77 9.19 -12.02
N LEU A 202 2.98 7.87 -11.94
CA LEU A 202 4.30 7.29 -11.68
C LEU A 202 5.28 7.52 -12.85
N GLU A 203 4.81 7.44 -14.09
CA GLU A 203 5.62 7.80 -15.27
C GLU A 203 5.98 9.29 -15.27
N GLN A 204 5.03 10.16 -14.89
CA GLN A 204 5.28 11.60 -14.73
C GLN A 204 6.29 11.88 -13.62
N LEU A 205 6.15 11.24 -12.46
CA LEU A 205 7.08 11.34 -11.33
C LEU A 205 8.49 10.93 -11.73
N GLN A 206 8.64 9.81 -12.45
CA GLN A 206 9.93 9.36 -12.95
C GLN A 206 10.56 10.40 -13.90
N LYS A 207 9.77 11.02 -14.77
CA LYS A 207 10.25 12.10 -15.65
C LYS A 207 10.74 13.30 -14.85
N LEU A 208 9.98 13.74 -13.84
CA LEU A 208 10.37 14.84 -12.96
C LEU A 208 11.69 14.57 -12.24
N GLN A 209 11.84 13.38 -11.67
CA GLN A 209 13.04 12.98 -10.94
C GLN A 209 14.26 12.76 -11.84
N SER A 210 14.05 12.38 -13.10
CA SER A 210 15.13 12.23 -14.08
C SER A 210 15.68 13.56 -14.61
N LYS A 211 14.94 14.67 -14.48
CA LYS A 211 15.40 16.01 -14.90
C LYS A 211 16.53 16.46 -13.97
N GLY A 212 17.77 16.25 -14.40
CA GLY A 212 18.99 16.64 -13.66
C GLY A 212 19.81 15.47 -13.14
N GLN A 213 19.36 14.22 -13.32
CA GLN A 213 20.10 13.00 -12.96
C GLN A 213 20.18 12.07 -14.17
N VAL A 214 21.20 12.28 -15.01
CA VAL A 214 21.65 11.27 -15.97
C VAL A 214 22.86 10.58 -15.34
N SER A 215 22.60 9.70 -14.39
CA SER A 215 23.63 8.81 -13.85
C SER A 215 23.53 7.51 -14.62
N ASP A 216 24.63 7.12 -15.28
CA ASP A 216 24.83 5.74 -15.72
C ASP A 216 24.54 4.82 -14.53
N PRO A 217 23.66 3.80 -14.64
CA PRO A 217 23.41 2.85 -13.56
C PRO A 217 24.71 2.31 -12.93
N ASP A 218 25.79 2.17 -13.70
CA ASP A 218 27.07 1.67 -13.17
C ASP A 218 27.78 2.68 -12.25
N SER A 219 27.46 3.97 -12.37
CA SER A 219 27.95 5.05 -11.50
C SER A 219 27.10 5.32 -10.25
N MET A 220 25.92 4.70 -10.14
CA MET A 220 25.04 4.88 -8.98
C MET A 220 25.57 4.16 -7.74
N SER A 221 25.47 4.80 -6.58
CA SER A 221 25.69 4.14 -5.29
C SER A 221 24.68 3.00 -5.08
N ALA A 222 25.01 2.04 -4.21
CA ALA A 222 24.09 0.94 -3.86
C ALA A 222 22.72 1.45 -3.36
N SER A 223 22.71 2.53 -2.58
CA SER A 223 21.47 3.14 -2.08
C SER A 223 20.60 3.76 -3.19
N GLU A 224 21.23 4.33 -4.22
CA GLU A 224 20.53 4.89 -5.38
C GLU A 224 19.94 3.78 -6.26
N LYS A 225 20.72 2.72 -6.49
CA LYS A 225 20.24 1.51 -7.20
C LYS A 225 19.03 0.93 -6.49
N GLN A 226 19.07 0.77 -5.17
CA GLN A 226 17.94 0.26 -4.38
C GLN A 226 16.70 1.17 -4.49
N ARG A 227 16.86 2.50 -4.39
CA ARG A 227 15.74 3.43 -4.57
C ARG A 227 15.13 3.34 -5.97
N MET A 228 15.97 3.25 -7.00
CA MET A 228 15.52 3.08 -8.39
C MET A 228 14.80 1.74 -8.59
N VAL A 229 15.35 0.64 -8.09
CA VAL A 229 14.75 -0.70 -8.17
C VAL A 229 13.39 -0.70 -7.48
N LEU A 230 13.24 -0.07 -6.32
CA LEU A 230 11.97 0.04 -5.62
C LEU A 230 10.95 0.86 -6.42
N ALA A 231 11.33 2.03 -6.92
CA ALA A 231 10.44 2.89 -7.71
C ALA A 231 9.95 2.19 -8.99
N LYS A 232 10.88 1.58 -9.75
CA LYS A 232 10.55 0.83 -10.96
C LYS A 232 9.77 -0.45 -10.68
N SER A 233 10.04 -1.14 -9.57
CA SER A 233 9.26 -2.30 -9.12
C SER A 233 7.81 -1.93 -8.82
N ASN A 234 7.58 -0.76 -8.20
CA ASN A 234 6.24 -0.25 -7.94
C ASN A 234 5.52 0.07 -9.25
N LEU A 235 6.16 0.77 -10.19
CA LEU A 235 5.59 1.04 -11.51
C LEU A 235 5.29 -0.26 -12.28
N ALA A 236 6.18 -1.24 -12.24
CA ALA A 236 5.97 -2.55 -12.88
C ALA A 236 4.77 -3.30 -12.28
N ARG A 237 4.55 -3.19 -10.97
CA ARG A 237 3.39 -3.76 -10.28
C ARG A 237 2.09 -3.11 -10.78
N GLU A 238 2.09 -1.80 -10.95
CA GLU A 238 0.91 -1.10 -11.48
C GLU A 238 0.64 -1.44 -12.93
N TYR A 239 1.68 -1.58 -13.78
CA TYR A 239 1.51 -2.13 -15.12
C TYR A 239 0.89 -3.53 -15.09
N LEU A 240 1.28 -4.40 -14.14
CA LEU A 240 0.68 -5.72 -13.99
C LEU A 240 -0.81 -5.64 -13.58
N ARG A 241 -1.19 -4.67 -12.76
CA ARG A 241 -2.59 -4.43 -12.32
C ARG A 241 -3.44 -3.81 -13.42
N GLY A 242 -2.85 -2.99 -14.29
CA GLY A 242 -3.51 -2.38 -15.45
C GLY A 242 -3.36 -3.18 -16.74
N ASP A 243 -3.11 -4.50 -16.65
CA ASP A 243 -2.98 -5.44 -17.77
C ASP A 243 -1.92 -5.08 -18.84
N ALA A 244 -1.00 -4.17 -18.52
CA ALA A 244 0.14 -3.81 -19.37
C ALA A 244 1.31 -4.79 -19.16
N TYR A 245 1.03 -6.09 -19.30
CA TYR A 245 1.92 -7.18 -18.90
C TYR A 245 3.30 -7.11 -19.56
N ARG A 246 3.37 -6.85 -20.87
CA ARG A 246 4.65 -6.64 -21.56
C ARG A 246 5.51 -5.54 -20.95
N LYS A 247 4.91 -4.41 -20.55
CA LYS A 247 5.65 -3.29 -19.92
C LYS A 247 6.15 -3.70 -18.55
N ALA A 248 5.29 -4.31 -17.72
CA ALA A 248 5.65 -4.86 -16.42
C ALA A 248 6.84 -5.82 -16.53
N ALA A 249 6.76 -6.78 -17.45
CA ALA A 249 7.76 -7.83 -17.63
C ALA A 249 9.13 -7.24 -18.01
N LYS A 250 9.16 -6.34 -19.00
CA LYS A 250 10.39 -5.65 -19.41
C LYS A 250 11.00 -4.83 -18.28
N LEU A 251 10.18 -4.15 -17.51
CA LEU A 251 10.65 -3.31 -16.41
C LEU A 251 11.26 -4.16 -15.28
N TYR A 252 10.62 -5.27 -14.91
CA TYR A 252 11.17 -6.22 -13.95
C TYR A 252 12.48 -6.87 -14.44
N GLU A 253 12.57 -7.27 -15.72
CA GLU A 253 13.82 -7.79 -16.29
C GLU A 253 14.96 -6.77 -16.23
N ALA A 254 14.66 -5.50 -16.51
CA ALA A 254 15.66 -4.44 -16.53
C ALA A 254 16.21 -4.11 -15.14
N ILE A 255 15.40 -4.27 -14.07
CA ILE A 255 15.82 -3.95 -12.70
C ILE A 255 16.38 -5.15 -11.93
N ALA A 256 16.06 -6.38 -12.33
CA ALA A 256 16.58 -7.59 -11.71
C ALA A 256 18.12 -7.62 -11.54
N PRO A 257 18.96 -7.19 -12.51
CA PRO A 257 20.41 -7.22 -12.33
C PRO A 257 20.96 -6.07 -11.47
N LEU A 258 20.15 -5.08 -11.10
CA LEU A 258 20.62 -3.87 -10.43
C LEU A 258 20.73 -4.03 -8.90
N ASP A 259 20.06 -5.03 -8.35
CA ASP A 259 20.06 -5.33 -6.93
C ASP A 259 19.98 -6.86 -6.70
N PRO A 260 21.10 -7.51 -6.35
CA PRO A 260 21.13 -8.94 -6.06
C PRO A 260 20.16 -9.38 -4.96
N THR A 261 19.81 -8.48 -4.03
CA THR A 261 18.92 -8.81 -2.90
C THR A 261 17.46 -8.94 -3.30
N THR A 262 17.07 -8.42 -4.47
CA THR A 262 15.71 -8.49 -5.01
C THR A 262 15.65 -9.14 -6.41
N GLN A 263 16.78 -9.69 -6.87
CA GLN A 263 16.93 -10.25 -8.21
C GLN A 263 15.96 -11.40 -8.47
N ALA A 264 15.91 -12.40 -7.57
CA ALA A 264 15.08 -13.58 -7.72
C ALA A 264 13.60 -13.20 -7.82
N TRP A 265 13.14 -12.29 -6.98
CA TRP A 265 11.77 -11.80 -6.96
C TRP A 265 11.42 -11.05 -8.23
N ASN A 266 12.27 -10.13 -8.68
CA ASN A 266 12.04 -9.37 -9.91
C ASN A 266 11.99 -10.31 -11.13
N LEU A 267 12.86 -11.32 -11.21
CA LEU A 267 12.80 -12.33 -12.26
C LEU A 267 11.51 -13.14 -12.23
N LYS A 268 11.05 -13.54 -11.03
CA LYS A 268 9.78 -14.25 -10.85
C LYS A 268 8.59 -13.37 -11.28
N GLU A 269 8.53 -12.10 -10.87
CA GLU A 269 7.46 -11.19 -11.29
C GLU A 269 7.50 -10.93 -12.81
N ALA A 270 8.70 -10.83 -13.41
CA ALA A 270 8.84 -10.76 -14.86
C ALA A 270 8.30 -12.03 -15.55
N ALA A 271 8.58 -13.20 -15.00
CA ALA A 271 8.10 -14.47 -15.53
C ALA A 271 6.57 -14.58 -15.48
N ILE A 272 5.95 -14.17 -14.36
CA ILE A 272 4.49 -14.07 -14.23
C ILE A 272 3.91 -13.11 -15.27
N ALA A 273 4.51 -11.95 -15.46
CA ALA A 273 4.05 -10.97 -16.44
C ALA A 273 4.17 -11.50 -17.88
N TRP A 274 5.26 -12.16 -18.25
CA TRP A 274 5.38 -12.82 -19.56
C TRP A 274 4.39 -13.96 -19.76
N MET A 275 4.06 -14.71 -18.70
CA MET A 275 3.04 -15.74 -18.78
C MET A 275 1.66 -15.13 -19.09
N LYS A 276 1.29 -14.04 -18.42
CA LYS A 276 0.02 -13.33 -18.67
C LYS A 276 -0.03 -12.66 -20.05
N GLU A 277 1.10 -12.19 -20.56
CA GLU A 277 1.24 -11.68 -21.92
C GLU A 277 1.09 -12.78 -23.01
N GLY A 278 1.09 -14.06 -22.62
CA GLY A 278 1.01 -15.18 -23.56
C GLY A 278 2.36 -15.63 -24.12
N ASN A 279 3.46 -15.38 -23.41
CA ASN A 279 4.81 -15.81 -23.78
C ASN A 279 5.38 -16.85 -22.79
N PRO A 280 4.90 -18.11 -22.84
CA PRO A 280 5.32 -19.16 -21.89
C PRO A 280 6.80 -19.52 -22.03
N SER A 281 7.39 -19.44 -23.23
CA SER A 281 8.82 -19.72 -23.42
C SER A 281 9.70 -18.72 -22.66
N LYS A 282 9.37 -17.43 -22.72
CA LYS A 282 10.11 -16.42 -21.98
C LYS A 282 9.83 -16.47 -20.48
N ALA A 283 8.59 -16.76 -20.09
CA ALA A 283 8.23 -17.00 -18.69
C ALA A 283 9.06 -18.14 -18.09
N LEU A 284 9.17 -19.28 -18.78
CA LEU A 284 9.97 -20.42 -18.33
C LEU A 284 11.44 -20.04 -18.09
N LYS A 285 12.09 -19.41 -19.07
CA LYS A 285 13.50 -18.98 -18.94
C LYS A 285 13.72 -18.07 -17.73
N LEU A 286 12.77 -17.18 -17.44
CA LEU A 286 12.86 -16.27 -16.31
C LEU A 286 12.56 -16.96 -14.96
N ALA A 287 11.62 -17.91 -14.94
CA ALA A 287 11.32 -18.72 -13.77
C ALA A 287 12.54 -19.56 -13.35
N GLU A 288 13.20 -20.20 -14.32
CA GLU A 288 14.44 -20.98 -14.07
C GLU A 288 15.59 -20.09 -13.59
N ARG A 289 15.72 -18.87 -14.14
CA ARG A 289 16.68 -17.90 -13.64
C ARG A 289 16.35 -17.41 -12.23
N ALA A 290 15.08 -17.26 -11.89
CA ALA A 290 14.64 -16.88 -10.55
C ALA A 290 14.94 -17.98 -9.52
N GLU A 291 14.77 -19.25 -9.91
CA GLU A 291 15.03 -20.43 -9.07
C GLU A 291 16.50 -20.54 -8.65
N VAL A 292 17.44 -20.22 -9.54
CA VAL A 292 18.89 -20.31 -9.28
C VAL A 292 19.53 -18.99 -8.85
N ALA A 293 18.77 -17.89 -8.82
CA ALA A 293 19.25 -16.61 -8.33
C ALA A 293 19.55 -16.70 -6.82
N PRO A 294 20.46 -15.86 -6.28
CA PRO A 294 20.75 -15.83 -4.85
C PRO A 294 19.46 -15.75 -4.04
N ALA A 295 19.31 -16.66 -3.08
CA ALA A 295 18.15 -16.69 -2.21
C ALA A 295 18.07 -15.35 -1.47
N GLU A 296 16.94 -14.66 -1.61
CA GLU A 296 16.75 -13.40 -0.92
C GLU A 296 16.66 -13.66 0.59
N ALA A 297 17.40 -12.89 1.39
CA ALA A 297 17.32 -12.94 2.85
C ALA A 297 16.00 -12.30 3.32
N ARG A 298 14.88 -13.00 3.10
CA ARG A 298 13.54 -12.57 3.48
C ARG A 298 13.04 -13.31 4.71
N ASN A 299 12.00 -12.75 5.33
CA ASN A 299 11.25 -13.49 6.34
C ASN A 299 10.53 -14.69 5.72
N ASP A 300 10.27 -15.70 6.54
CA ASP A 300 9.64 -16.96 6.14
C ASP A 300 8.35 -16.75 5.34
N GLN A 301 7.53 -15.78 5.73
CA GLN A 301 6.26 -15.51 5.04
C GLN A 301 6.44 -15.04 3.59
N LEU A 302 7.45 -14.21 3.31
CA LEU A 302 7.76 -13.81 1.94
C LEU A 302 8.42 -14.95 1.15
N THR A 303 9.21 -15.80 1.81
CA THR A 303 9.76 -17.03 1.22
C THR A 303 8.63 -17.97 0.81
N HIS A 304 7.60 -18.14 1.65
CA HIS A 304 6.38 -18.87 1.30
C HIS A 304 5.76 -18.35 0.01
N PHE A 305 5.49 -17.03 -0.11
CA PHE A 305 4.87 -16.47 -1.30
C PHE A 305 5.74 -16.58 -2.55
N PHE A 306 7.07 -16.43 -2.40
CA PHE A 306 8.00 -16.62 -3.51
C PHE A 306 7.90 -18.04 -4.09
N HIS A 307 8.05 -19.06 -3.23
CA HIS A 307 7.99 -20.44 -3.66
C HIS A 307 6.58 -20.85 -4.13
N ARG A 308 5.52 -20.42 -3.43
CA ARG A 308 4.14 -20.67 -3.87
C ARG A 308 3.91 -20.20 -5.30
N HIS A 309 4.29 -18.95 -5.60
CA HIS A 309 4.11 -18.36 -6.94
C HIS A 309 4.97 -19.04 -8.01
N LEU A 310 6.20 -19.47 -7.70
CA LEU A 310 7.01 -20.26 -8.64
C LEU A 310 6.37 -21.62 -8.92
N GLY A 311 5.87 -22.31 -7.90
CA GLY A 311 5.12 -23.55 -8.08
C GLY A 311 3.90 -23.37 -8.99
N ASP A 312 3.11 -22.31 -8.76
CA ASP A 312 1.95 -21.99 -9.61
C ASP A 312 2.35 -21.71 -11.06
N LEU A 313 3.46 -21.00 -11.25
CA LEU A 313 3.98 -20.69 -12.56
C LEU A 313 4.45 -21.96 -13.29
N PHE A 314 5.17 -22.86 -12.61
CA PHE A 314 5.58 -24.12 -13.21
C PHE A 314 4.39 -25.04 -13.53
N MET A 315 3.35 -25.06 -12.71
CA MET A 315 2.10 -25.75 -13.04
C MET A 315 1.47 -25.19 -14.32
N LYS A 316 1.39 -23.86 -14.45
CA LYS A 316 0.89 -23.20 -15.68
C LYS A 316 1.74 -23.47 -16.92
N LEU A 317 3.02 -23.76 -16.73
CA LEU A 317 3.97 -24.15 -17.78
C LEU A 317 3.96 -25.67 -18.06
N ALA A 318 3.04 -26.42 -17.45
CA ALA A 318 2.95 -27.88 -17.56
C ALA A 318 4.23 -28.61 -17.10
N LEU A 319 4.88 -28.08 -16.05
CA LEU A 319 6.09 -28.64 -15.43
C LEU A 319 5.82 -29.03 -13.96
N PRO A 320 4.91 -29.97 -13.68
CA PRO A 320 4.50 -30.31 -12.32
C PRO A 320 5.65 -30.82 -11.45
N ALA A 321 6.59 -31.57 -12.03
CA ALA A 321 7.79 -32.03 -11.31
C ALA A 321 8.65 -30.88 -10.77
N LYS A 322 8.73 -29.74 -11.50
CA LYS A 322 9.41 -28.53 -10.99
C LYS A 322 8.60 -27.81 -9.93
N ALA A 323 7.26 -27.88 -9.98
CA ALA A 323 6.41 -27.19 -9.01
C ALA A 323 6.44 -27.81 -7.61
N ILE A 324 6.57 -29.14 -7.52
CA ILE A 324 6.57 -29.91 -6.25
C ILE A 324 7.54 -29.34 -5.19
N PRO A 325 8.86 -29.23 -5.45
CA PRO A 325 9.80 -28.75 -4.42
C PRO A 325 9.50 -27.33 -3.95
N HIS A 326 8.96 -26.48 -4.84
CA HIS A 326 8.54 -25.14 -4.45
C HIS A 326 7.33 -25.17 -3.50
N TYR A 327 6.33 -26.02 -3.75
CA TYR A 327 5.21 -26.13 -2.82
C TYR A 327 5.61 -26.72 -1.46
N GLU A 328 6.53 -27.68 -1.43
CA GLU A 328 7.08 -28.22 -0.18
C GLU A 328 7.76 -27.14 0.66
N ILE A 329 8.66 -26.36 0.06
CA ILE A 329 9.33 -25.23 0.73
C ILE A 329 8.28 -24.20 1.19
N ALA A 330 7.29 -23.87 0.36
CA ALA A 330 6.26 -22.92 0.74
C ALA A 330 5.45 -23.39 1.97
N ILE A 331 5.15 -24.68 2.10
CA ILE A 331 4.44 -25.23 3.28
C ILE A 331 5.30 -25.12 4.53
N GLU A 332 6.61 -25.40 4.42
CA GLU A 332 7.57 -25.31 5.53
C GLU A 332 7.68 -23.87 6.05
N LYS A 333 7.71 -22.88 5.15
CA LYS A 333 8.00 -21.47 5.46
C LYS A 333 6.78 -20.64 5.89
N THR A 334 5.64 -21.25 6.18
CA THR A 334 4.52 -20.49 6.75
C THR A 334 4.02 -21.16 8.03
N THR A 335 3.53 -20.36 8.98
CA THR A 335 2.83 -20.85 10.17
C THR A 335 1.31 -20.68 10.06
N ILE A 336 0.83 -20.03 9.00
CA ILE A 336 -0.59 -19.71 8.81
C ILE A 336 -1.30 -20.96 8.26
N ALA A 337 -2.20 -21.54 9.06
CA ALA A 337 -2.89 -22.80 8.73
C ALA A 337 -3.64 -22.76 7.39
N GLY A 338 -4.26 -21.62 7.06
CA GLY A 338 -4.95 -21.42 5.79
C GLY A 338 -4.01 -21.56 4.58
N TYR A 339 -2.84 -20.94 4.63
CA TYR A 339 -1.84 -21.03 3.58
C TYR A 339 -1.23 -22.42 3.47
N LYS A 340 -0.97 -23.11 4.60
CA LYS A 340 -0.53 -24.52 4.56
C LYS A 340 -1.54 -25.40 3.85
N LYS A 341 -2.82 -25.26 4.20
CA LYS A 341 -3.90 -26.08 3.61
C LYS A 341 -4.03 -25.83 2.10
N ASP A 342 -4.02 -24.57 1.68
CA ASP A 342 -4.09 -24.19 0.26
C ASP A 342 -2.89 -24.71 -0.53
N THR A 343 -1.66 -24.45 -0.06
CA THR A 343 -0.46 -24.92 -0.76
C THR A 343 -0.35 -26.45 -0.76
N ALA A 344 -0.78 -27.14 0.29
CA ALA A 344 -0.82 -28.61 0.31
C ALA A 344 -1.81 -29.19 -0.70
N GLN A 345 -2.88 -28.47 -1.03
CA GLN A 345 -3.77 -28.87 -2.11
C GLN A 345 -3.07 -28.76 -3.47
N SER A 346 -2.41 -27.63 -3.76
CA SER A 346 -1.65 -27.48 -5.00
C SER A 346 -0.45 -28.43 -5.11
N LEU A 347 0.17 -28.80 -3.98
CA LEU A 347 1.17 -29.87 -3.95
C LEU A 347 0.59 -31.21 -4.41
N ARG A 348 -0.58 -31.61 -3.89
CA ARG A 348 -1.24 -32.86 -4.32
C ARG A 348 -1.59 -32.84 -5.80
N GLU A 349 -2.07 -31.72 -6.31
CA GLU A 349 -2.37 -31.53 -7.73
C GLU A 349 -1.12 -31.68 -8.60
N ALA A 350 0.01 -31.08 -8.18
CA ALA A 350 1.29 -31.22 -8.86
C ALA A 350 1.80 -32.67 -8.83
N GLN A 351 1.67 -33.36 -7.69
CA GLN A 351 2.05 -34.77 -7.57
C GLN A 351 1.25 -35.65 -8.52
N GLN A 352 -0.09 -35.50 -8.56
CA GLN A 352 -0.96 -36.24 -9.48
C GLN A 352 -0.62 -35.95 -10.94
N ALA A 353 -0.36 -34.69 -11.30
CA ALA A 353 0.00 -34.31 -12.66
C ALA A 353 1.41 -34.79 -13.09
N ALA A 354 2.29 -35.09 -12.14
CA ALA A 354 3.63 -35.61 -12.39
C ALA A 354 3.68 -37.14 -12.56
N GLU A 355 2.63 -37.86 -12.18
CA GLU A 355 2.58 -39.31 -12.35
C GLU A 355 2.58 -39.65 -13.85
N PRO A 356 3.49 -40.52 -14.33
CA PRO A 356 3.45 -40.96 -15.72
C PRO A 356 2.11 -41.65 -15.95
N ASN A 357 1.37 -41.24 -16.98
CA ASN A 357 0.15 -41.91 -17.41
C ASN A 357 0.46 -43.39 -17.58
N LYS A 358 0.08 -44.22 -16.59
CA LYS A 358 0.14 -45.67 -16.68
C LYS A 358 -1.00 -46.10 -17.60
N SER A 359 -0.77 -45.95 -18.91
CA SER A 359 -1.65 -46.46 -19.97
C SER A 359 -1.35 -47.92 -20.24
#